data_AF-A0A7C9K2B8-F1
#
_entry.id   AF-A0A7C9K2B8-F1
#
_cell.length_a   1.000
_cell.length_b   1.000
_cell.length_c   1.000
_cell.angle_alpha   90.00
_cell.angle_beta   90.00
_cell.angle_gamma   90.00
#
_symmetry.space_group_name_H-M   'P 1'
#
loop_
_entity.id
_entity.type
_entity.pdbx_description
1 polymer ?
#
loop_
_entity_poly.entity_id
_entity_poly.type
_entity_poly.pdbx_seq_one_letter_code
_entity_poly.pdbx_strand_id
1 'polypeptide(L)'
;MSSIQTFFLFLFAFSGLGFVVWLVVVARLMSTSLVEIEERLDDQKVFSLNIFLAVQGVLQYGTVFMSNRHAKRFGLFEKRELIDAKTQKTYKLMLVSFLLLMCGLFSSALIEY
;
A
#
# COMPACT_ATOMS: atom_id res chain seq x y z
N MET A 1 22.79 9.95 24.49
CA MET A 1 21.54 9.28 24.06
C MET A 1 21.50 7.91 24.70
N SER A 2 20.34 7.51 25.25
CA SER A 2 20.16 6.16 25.76
C SER A 2 20.13 5.16 24.60
N SER A 3 20.49 3.89 24.85
CA SER A 3 20.44 2.83 23.83
C SER A 3 19.05 2.70 23.19
N ILE A 4 18.00 3.00 23.96
CA ILE A 4 16.60 3.00 23.52
C ILE A 4 16.36 4.11 22.49
N GLN A 5 16.80 5.35 22.77
CA GLN A 5 16.66 6.48 21.83
C GLN A 5 17.37 6.20 20.50
N THR A 6 18.57 5.62 20.54
CA THR A 6 19.32 5.27 19.33
C THR A 6 18.60 4.20 18.50
N PHE A 7 18.04 3.17 19.14
CA PHE A 7 17.27 2.12 18.47
C PHE A 7 16.08 2.69 17.68
N PHE A 8 15.34 3.59 18.30
CA PHE A 8 14.17 4.15 17.65
C PHE A 8 14.47 5.20 16.59
N LEU A 9 15.55 5.97 16.71
CA LEU A 9 16.01 6.84 15.62
C LEU A 9 16.42 6.01 14.41
N PHE A 10 17.08 4.88 14.63
CA PHE A 10 17.38 3.94 13.55
C PHE A 10 16.10 3.40 12.91
N LEU A 11 15.11 3.05 13.72
CA LEU A 11 13.81 2.56 13.27
C LEU A 11 13.05 3.63 12.46
N PHE A 12 13.04 4.89 12.92
CA PHE A 12 12.47 6.03 12.19
C PHE A 12 13.16 6.23 10.84
N ALA A 13 14.49 6.26 10.81
CA ALA A 13 15.26 6.44 9.59
C ALA A 13 15.03 5.28 8.60
N PHE A 14 15.01 4.05 9.09
CA PHE A 14 14.77 2.86 8.28
C PHE A 14 13.35 2.84 7.70
N SER A 15 12.33 3.12 8.51
CA SER A 15 10.94 3.19 8.07
C SER A 15 10.70 4.38 7.13
N GLY A 16 11.33 5.53 7.37
CA GLY A 16 11.26 6.70 6.50
C GLY A 16 11.86 6.43 5.12
N LEU A 17 13.08 5.87 5.07
CA LEU A 17 13.71 5.45 3.81
C LEU A 17 12.89 4.38 3.09
N GLY A 18 12.39 3.39 3.83
CA GLY A 18 11.50 2.36 3.30
C GLY A 18 10.22 2.95 2.70
N PHE A 19 9.66 3.99 3.31
CA PHE A 19 8.47 4.68 2.80
C PHE A 19 8.75 5.43 1.49
N VAL A 20 9.91 6.10 1.36
CA VAL A 20 10.30 6.73 0.10
C VAL A 20 10.44 5.70 -1.02
N VAL A 21 11.09 4.57 -0.74
CA VAL A 21 11.20 3.46 -1.71
C VAL A 21 9.81 2.93 -2.08
N TRP A 22 8.93 2.76 -1.10
CA TRP A 22 7.56 2.31 -1.31
C TRP A 22 6.79 3.25 -2.24
N LEU A 23 6.91 4.57 -2.07
CA LEU A 23 6.29 5.57 -2.95
C LEU A 23 6.80 5.47 -4.40
N VAL A 24 8.09 5.22 -4.60
CA VAL A 24 8.65 5.00 -5.95
C VAL A 24 8.02 3.75 -6.60
N VAL A 25 7.80 2.69 -5.82
CA VAL A 25 7.10 1.49 -6.32
C VAL A 25 5.64 1.83 -6.65
N VAL A 26 4.94 2.62 -5.83
CA VAL A 26 3.58 3.08 -6.16
C VAL A 26 3.55 3.87 -7.46
N ALA A 27 4.49 4.79 -7.67
CA ALA A 27 4.57 5.55 -8.92
C ALA A 27 4.76 4.64 -10.14
N ARG A 28 5.51 3.54 -9.99
CA ARG A 28 5.64 2.53 -11.04
C ARG A 28 4.35 1.73 -11.26
N LEU A 29 3.63 1.39 -10.19
CA LEU A 29 2.36 0.66 -10.29
C LEU A 29 1.25 1.54 -10.91
N MET A 30 1.27 2.85 -10.63
CA MET A 30 0.34 3.85 -11.14
C MET A 30 0.25 3.83 -12.68
N SER A 31 1.39 3.70 -13.37
CA SER A 31 1.43 3.72 -14.85
C SER A 31 1.31 2.34 -15.49
N THR A 32 1.14 1.28 -14.70
CA THR A 32 1.11 -0.10 -15.20
C THR A 32 -0.12 -0.82 -14.66
N SER A 33 0.04 -1.61 -13.60
CA SER A 33 -1.00 -2.47 -13.03
C SER A 33 -2.21 -1.72 -12.49
N LEU A 34 -2.07 -0.46 -12.05
CA LEU A 34 -3.19 0.27 -11.44
C LEU A 34 -4.25 0.61 -12.49
N VAL A 35 -3.82 1.05 -13.68
CA VAL A 35 -4.74 1.33 -14.80
C VAL A 35 -5.48 0.06 -15.22
N GLU A 36 -4.78 -1.07 -15.31
CA GLU A 36 -5.39 -2.37 -15.66
C GLU A 36 -6.44 -2.83 -14.64
N ILE A 37 -6.15 -2.63 -13.36
CA ILE A 37 -7.07 -2.97 -12.26
C ILE A 37 -8.31 -2.08 -12.33
N GLU A 38 -8.14 -0.76 -12.50
CA GLU A 38 -9.25 0.18 -12.62
C GLU A 38 -10.16 -0.14 -13.80
N GLU A 39 -9.58 -0.42 -14.97
CA GLU A 39 -10.32 -0.80 -16.17
C GLU A 39 -11.08 -2.13 -16.01
N ARG A 40 -10.56 -3.09 -15.23
CA ARG A 40 -11.21 -4.40 -15.06
C ARG A 40 -12.21 -4.47 -13.90
N LEU A 41 -12.00 -3.68 -12.85
CA LEU A 41 -12.78 -3.79 -11.61
C LEU A 41 -13.84 -2.68 -11.50
N ASP A 42 -13.49 -1.44 -11.83
CA ASP A 42 -14.29 -0.25 -11.51
C ASP A 42 -14.75 0.56 -12.73
N ASP A 43 -14.31 0.22 -13.95
CA ASP A 43 -14.63 0.92 -15.22
C ASP A 43 -14.33 2.45 -15.20
N GLN A 44 -13.65 2.95 -14.16
CA GLN A 44 -13.33 4.35 -13.94
C GLN A 44 -11.86 4.50 -13.54
N LYS A 45 -11.16 5.44 -14.19
CA LYS A 45 -9.75 5.77 -13.92
C LYS A 45 -9.66 6.94 -12.96
N VAL A 46 -9.73 6.68 -11.66
CA VAL A 46 -9.72 7.72 -10.61
C VAL A 46 -8.39 7.70 -9.86
N PHE A 47 -7.95 6.51 -9.44
CA PHE A 47 -6.72 6.28 -8.70
C PHE A 47 -5.45 6.49 -9.54
N SER A 48 -5.47 6.22 -10.85
CA SER A 48 -4.31 6.47 -11.72
C SER A 48 -4.10 7.93 -12.13
N LEU A 49 -4.94 8.88 -11.71
CA LEU A 49 -4.85 10.28 -12.13
C LEU A 49 -3.69 11.06 -11.49
N ASN A 50 -3.36 10.75 -10.23
CA ASN A 50 -2.29 11.42 -9.50
C ASN A 50 -1.68 10.48 -8.45
N ILE A 51 -0.42 10.69 -8.07
CA ILE A 51 0.31 9.85 -7.13
C ILE A 51 -0.39 9.65 -5.76
N PHE A 52 -1.04 10.67 -5.20
CA PHE A 52 -1.82 10.58 -3.96
C PHE A 52 -3.02 9.65 -4.11
N LEU A 53 -3.73 9.75 -5.23
CA LEU A 53 -4.84 8.85 -5.52
C LEU A 53 -4.31 7.44 -5.82
N ALA A 54 -3.13 7.32 -6.43
CA ALA A 54 -2.51 6.02 -6.70
C ALA A 54 -2.11 5.30 -5.40
N VAL A 55 -1.60 6.03 -4.41
CA VAL A 55 -1.36 5.51 -3.06
C VAL A 55 -2.66 4.95 -2.49
N GLN A 56 -3.76 5.72 -2.53
CA GLN A 56 -5.05 5.27 -2.02
C GLN A 56 -5.56 4.03 -2.77
N GLY A 57 -5.46 4.02 -4.10
CA GLY A 57 -5.88 2.90 -4.94
C GLY A 57 -5.08 1.63 -4.64
N VAL A 58 -3.75 1.72 -4.54
CA VAL A 58 -2.89 0.58 -4.19
C VAL A 58 -3.28 -0.02 -2.83
N LEU A 59 -3.58 0.82 -1.84
CA LEU A 59 -4.03 0.36 -0.53
C LEU A 59 -5.44 -0.23 -0.56
N GLN A 60 -6.37 0.38 -1.29
CA GLN A 60 -7.74 -0.09 -1.44
C GLN A 60 -7.78 -1.45 -2.14
N TYR A 61 -7.14 -1.58 -3.30
CA TYR A 61 -7.07 -2.85 -4.04
C TYR A 61 -6.27 -3.91 -3.28
N GLY A 62 -5.18 -3.53 -2.60
CA GLY A 62 -4.48 -4.42 -1.67
C GLY A 62 -5.41 -4.98 -0.59
N THR A 63 -6.30 -4.15 -0.05
CA THR A 63 -7.28 -4.56 0.98
C THR A 63 -8.35 -5.47 0.40
N VAL A 64 -8.85 -5.17 -0.80
CA VAL A 64 -9.79 -6.00 -1.55
C VAL A 64 -9.20 -7.38 -1.85
N PHE A 65 -7.93 -7.46 -2.28
CA PHE A 65 -7.27 -8.74 -2.57
C PHE A 65 -6.88 -9.52 -1.33
N MET A 66 -6.71 -8.85 -0.17
CA MET A 66 -6.39 -9.51 1.09
C MET A 66 -7.63 -10.00 1.84
N SER A 67 -8.73 -9.25 1.81
CA SER A 67 -9.93 -9.52 2.62
C SER A 67 -11.16 -9.86 1.77
N ASN A 68 -11.60 -11.11 1.88
CA ASN A 68 -12.84 -11.60 1.26
C ASN A 68 -14.07 -10.78 1.67
N ARG A 69 -14.13 -10.33 2.93
CA ARG A 69 -15.27 -9.54 3.43
C ARG A 69 -15.30 -8.13 2.82
N HIS A 70 -14.13 -7.54 2.64
CA HIS A 70 -14.01 -6.22 2.02
C HIS A 70 -14.37 -6.30 0.53
N ALA A 71 -13.83 -7.28 -0.19
CA ALA A 71 -14.16 -7.52 -1.59
C ALA A 71 -15.66 -7.75 -1.81
N LYS A 72 -16.35 -8.47 -0.91
CA LYS A 72 -17.81 -8.65 -0.97
C LYS A 72 -18.57 -7.34 -0.75
N ARG A 73 -18.11 -6.47 0.14
CA ARG A 73 -18.76 -5.17 0.41
C ARG A 73 -18.73 -4.23 -0.79
N PHE A 74 -17.66 -4.29 -1.59
CA PHE A 74 -17.50 -3.49 -2.80
C PHE A 74 -17.97 -4.20 -4.08
N GLY A 75 -18.52 -5.42 -3.98
CA GLY A 75 -18.95 -6.18 -5.17
C GLY A 75 -17.80 -6.65 -6.07
N LEU A 76 -16.55 -6.63 -5.57
CA LEU A 76 -15.34 -6.97 -6.31
C LEU A 76 -14.85 -8.41 -6.05
N PHE A 77 -15.62 -9.20 -5.29
CA PHE A 77 -15.23 -10.55 -4.87
C PHE A 77 -15.03 -11.53 -6.02
N GLU A 78 -15.88 -11.45 -7.05
CA GLU A 78 -15.77 -12.30 -8.25
C GLU A 78 -14.84 -11.65 -9.28
N LYS A 79 -14.91 -10.33 -9.45
CA LYS A 79 -14.08 -9.57 -10.40
C LYS A 79 -12.57 -9.66 -10.14
N ARG A 80 -12.15 -9.90 -8.89
CA ARG A 80 -10.72 -10.07 -8.56
C ARG A 80 -10.07 -11.26 -9.28
N GLU A 81 -10.84 -12.27 -9.67
CA GLU A 81 -10.32 -13.44 -10.40
C GLU A 81 -9.87 -13.08 -11.83
N LEU A 82 -10.33 -11.93 -12.36
CA LEU A 82 -9.88 -11.38 -13.64
C LEU A 82 -8.48 -10.77 -13.58
N ILE A 83 -7.92 -10.61 -12.37
CA ILE A 83 -6.58 -10.08 -12.15
C ILE A 83 -5.62 -11.24 -11.90
N ASP A 84 -4.46 -11.20 -12.57
CA ASP A 84 -3.43 -12.21 -12.40
C ASP A 84 -2.98 -12.34 -10.93
N ALA A 85 -2.67 -13.57 -10.52
CA ALA A 85 -2.30 -13.88 -9.15
C ALA A 85 -1.02 -13.14 -8.69
N LYS A 86 -0.09 -12.86 -9.62
CA LYS A 86 1.15 -12.12 -9.32
C LYS A 86 0.85 -10.68 -8.93
N THR A 87 -0.03 -10.01 -9.66
CA THR A 87 -0.48 -8.63 -9.41
C THR A 87 -1.23 -8.57 -8.09
N GLN A 88 -2.17 -9.49 -7.85
CA GLN A 88 -2.85 -9.56 -6.54
C GLN A 88 -1.85 -9.73 -5.39
N LYS A 89 -0.82 -10.58 -5.56
CA LYS A 89 0.23 -10.77 -4.55
C LYS A 89 1.05 -9.50 -4.35
N THR A 90 1.41 -8.78 -5.42
CA THR A 90 2.13 -7.50 -5.33
C THR A 90 1.32 -6.48 -4.53
N TYR A 91 0.02 -6.32 -4.79
CA TYR A 91 -0.82 -5.37 -4.05
C TYR A 91 -1.01 -5.74 -2.59
N LYS A 92 -1.13 -7.04 -2.27
CA LYS A 92 -1.10 -7.51 -0.87
C LYS A 92 0.21 -7.17 -0.18
N LEU A 93 1.35 -7.37 -0.85
CA LEU A 93 2.67 -7.01 -0.33
C LEU A 93 2.82 -5.49 -0.14
N MET A 94 2.30 -4.69 -1.07
CA MET A 94 2.29 -3.23 -0.93
C MET A 94 1.47 -2.78 0.28
N LEU A 95 0.31 -3.40 0.54
CA LEU A 95 -0.48 -3.11 1.73
C LEU A 95 0.26 -3.48 3.02
N VAL A 96 0.80 -4.70 3.10
CA VAL A 96 1.50 -5.17 4.32
C VAL A 96 2.76 -4.34 4.58
N SER A 97 3.55 -4.05 3.53
CA SER A 97 4.74 -3.19 3.66
C SER A 97 4.36 -1.78 4.12
N PHE A 98 3.30 -1.18 3.58
CA PHE A 98 2.80 0.11 4.04
C PHE A 98 2.45 0.09 5.53
N LEU A 99 1.71 -0.93 5.99
CA LEU A 99 1.33 -1.06 7.40
C LEU A 99 2.56 -1.22 8.30
N LEU A 100 3.55 -2.03 7.91
CA LEU A 100 4.79 -2.21 8.67
C LEU A 100 5.61 -0.91 8.76
N LEU A 101 5.72 -0.18 7.66
CA LEU A 101 6.43 1.10 7.62
C LEU A 101 5.74 2.15 8.49
N MET A 102 4.41 2.23 8.43
CA MET A 102 3.62 3.14 9.27
C MET A 102 3.73 2.77 10.75
N CYS A 103 3.63 1.48 11.12
CA CYS A 103 3.87 1.05 12.49
C CYS A 103 5.25 1.46 13.00
N GLY A 104 6.27 1.40 12.14
CA GLY A 104 7.61 1.85 12.51
C GLY A 104 7.69 3.36 12.73
N LEU A 105 7.14 4.15 11.82
CA LEU A 105 7.08 5.61 11.96
C LEU A 105 6.29 6.06 13.21
N PHE A 106 5.15 5.43 13.49
CA PHE A 106 4.35 5.77 14.68
C PHE A 106 5.02 5.33 15.98
N SER A 107 5.66 4.16 16.02
CA SER A 107 6.35 3.69 17.24
C SER A 107 7.55 4.55 17.62
N SER A 108 8.21 5.18 16.63
CA SER A 108 9.29 6.13 16.89
C SER A 108 8.81 7.50 17.34
N ALA A 109 7.59 7.92 16.97
CA ALA A 109 6.98 9.16 17.46
C ALA A 109 6.57 9.11 18.94
N LEU A 110 6.39 7.91 19.52
CA LEU A 110 6.05 7.74 20.94
C LEU A 110 7.17 8.09 21.93
N ILE A 111 8.34 8.53 21.45
CA ILE A 111 9.51 8.89 22.27
C ILE A 111 9.56 10.37 22.56
N GLU A 112 8.87 11.16 21.73
CA GLU A 112 8.76 12.61 21.94
C GLU A 112 7.75 12.98 23.02
N TYR A 113 7.03 11.99 23.57
CA TYR A 113 6.11 12.09 24.71
C TYR A 113 6.64 11.33 25.93
#